data_AF-A0AB73IC81-F1
#
_entry.id   AF-A0AB73IC81-F1
#
_cell.length_a   1.000
_cell.length_b   1.000
_cell.length_c   1.000
_cell.angle_alpha   90.00
_cell.angle_beta   90.00
_cell.angle_gamma   90.00
#
_symmetry.space_group_name_H-M   'P 1'
#
loop_
_entity.id
_entity.type
_entity.pdbx_description
1 polymer ?
#
loop_
_entity_poly.entity_id
_entity_poly.type
_entity_poly.pdbx_seq_one_letter_code
_entity_poly.pdbx_strand_id
1 'polypeptide(L)'
;MSDSLIDVAEDHSLRHWTFTGTARVKIGSEAHKHMFCRMLLETHDPYKPAVIDWPALSPDALERLCSLPIWDIAVQTEGRASINVHTYAEQLSDPLLREAITMDGDEEARHKRVLAKLITAYGIEIAPEPHYPPPRDPEWAWMRTGYSECIDSFFAFGLFRAAQQSGYFPEALVETFEPVIQEEARHILFFVNWVAWHRHNMPLWRRPWHALRVAAIWAVLIWERVAIARGIDANGVAHDSNFLPANSSVIGKGLETPELIELCLAENERRMSGYDVRLLRPRLVPTLARFALRFITRSRRTNTA
;
A
#
# COMPACT_ATOMS: atom_id res chain seq x y z
N MET A 1 -30.01 15.37 0.80
CA MET A 1 -29.15 16.27 0.01
C MET A 1 -27.75 15.69 0.13
N SER A 2 -27.13 15.37 -1.00
CA SER A 2 -25.92 14.55 -1.09
C SER A 2 -24.70 15.41 -0.74
N ASP A 3 -23.98 15.00 0.31
CA ASP A 3 -22.76 15.65 0.83
C ASP A 3 -21.50 14.88 0.39
N SER A 4 -21.52 14.28 -0.81
CA SER A 4 -20.40 13.50 -1.36
C SER A 4 -19.75 14.15 -2.58
N LEU A 5 -19.73 15.47 -2.63
CA LEU A 5 -18.97 16.22 -3.63
C LEU A 5 -17.72 16.75 -2.94
N ILE A 6 -16.70 15.91 -2.80
CA ILE A 6 -15.33 16.43 -2.75
C ILE A 6 -15.20 17.28 -4.02
N ASP A 7 -14.94 18.58 -3.86
CA ASP A 7 -14.75 19.46 -5.00
C ASP A 7 -13.64 18.88 -5.89
N VAL A 8 -13.76 18.96 -7.21
CA VAL A 8 -12.72 18.47 -8.15
C VAL A 8 -11.37 19.09 -7.82
N ALA A 9 -11.35 20.33 -7.32
CA ALA A 9 -10.14 21.00 -6.85
C ALA A 9 -9.57 20.37 -5.57
N GLU A 10 -10.43 19.92 -4.65
CA GLU A 10 -10.04 19.24 -3.42
C GLU A 10 -9.47 17.84 -3.73
N ASP A 11 -10.16 17.04 -4.56
CA ASP A 11 -9.67 15.74 -5.05
C ASP A 11 -8.33 15.86 -5.81
N HIS A 12 -8.18 16.92 -6.62
CA HIS A 12 -6.92 17.20 -7.30
C HIS A 12 -5.79 17.50 -6.31
N SER A 13 -6.04 18.29 -5.26
CA SER A 13 -5.04 18.67 -4.26
C SER A 13 -4.55 17.50 -3.41
N LEU A 14 -5.39 16.48 -3.20
CA LEU A 14 -5.02 15.24 -2.52
C LEU A 14 -4.05 14.38 -3.35
N ARG A 15 -4.08 14.51 -4.68
CA ARG A 15 -3.24 13.73 -5.62
C ARG A 15 -2.09 14.51 -6.24
N HIS A 16 -2.11 15.84 -6.13
CA HIS A 16 -1.09 16.72 -6.69
C HIS A 16 -0.57 17.68 -5.63
N TRP A 17 0.68 17.49 -5.26
CA TRP A 17 1.29 18.25 -4.18
C TRP A 17 2.70 18.67 -4.54
N THR A 18 3.01 19.95 -4.30
CA THR A 18 4.34 20.53 -4.53
C THR A 18 4.78 21.29 -3.30
N PHE A 19 6.02 21.08 -2.87
CA PHE A 19 6.52 21.66 -1.63
C PHE A 19 6.80 23.16 -1.78
N THR A 20 6.15 23.99 -0.96
CA THR A 20 6.32 25.45 -0.89
C THR A 20 7.60 25.86 -0.15
N GLY A 21 8.74 25.31 -0.57
CA GLY A 21 10.05 25.53 0.03
C GLY A 21 11.16 25.78 -0.99
N THR A 22 12.42 25.67 -0.55
CA THR A 22 13.59 25.98 -1.38
C THR A 22 13.67 25.13 -2.65
N ALA A 23 14.00 25.73 -3.79
CA ALA A 23 14.09 25.04 -5.08
C ALA A 23 14.98 23.78 -5.05
N ARG A 24 16.02 23.77 -4.21
CA ARG A 24 16.85 22.60 -3.94
C ARG A 24 16.61 22.10 -2.52
N VAL A 25 16.32 20.81 -2.38
CA VAL A 25 16.19 20.11 -1.10
C VAL A 25 17.27 19.03 -1.02
N LYS A 26 18.15 19.11 -0.01
CA LYS A 26 19.20 18.11 0.19
C LYS A 26 18.61 16.92 0.95
N ILE A 27 18.71 15.71 0.39
CA ILE A 27 18.28 14.48 1.05
C ILE A 27 18.94 14.35 2.44
N GLY A 28 18.11 14.08 3.44
CA GLY A 28 18.53 13.97 4.85
C GLY A 28 18.62 15.29 5.61
N SER A 29 18.42 16.44 4.96
CA SER A 29 18.32 17.73 5.67
C SER A 29 16.97 17.92 6.39
N GLU A 30 16.89 18.93 7.24
CA GLU A 30 15.62 19.38 7.86
C GLU A 30 14.57 19.77 6.82
N ALA A 31 14.98 20.44 5.74
CA ALA A 31 14.07 20.75 4.64
C ALA A 31 13.51 19.49 3.96
N HIS A 32 14.31 18.42 3.87
CA HIS A 32 13.84 17.12 3.36
C HIS A 32 12.83 16.48 4.31
N LYS A 33 13.09 16.50 5.62
CA LYS A 33 12.15 16.05 6.67
C LYS A 33 10.81 16.77 6.56
N HIS A 34 10.86 18.10 6.55
CA HIS A 34 9.67 18.92 6.41
C HIS A 34 8.91 18.59 5.12
N MET A 35 9.61 18.39 4.00
CA MET A 35 8.98 18.10 2.72
C MET A 35 8.17 16.80 2.74
N PHE A 36 8.74 15.67 3.19
CA PHE A 36 7.97 14.41 3.17
C PHE A 36 6.92 14.36 4.29
N CYS A 37 7.15 14.96 5.46
CA CYS A 37 6.13 15.06 6.50
C CYS A 37 4.94 15.93 6.04
N ARG A 38 5.21 17.12 5.48
CA ARG A 38 4.15 18.00 4.97
C ARG A 38 3.39 17.38 3.82
N MET A 39 4.07 16.66 2.92
CA MET A 39 3.39 15.90 1.86
C MET A 39 2.32 15.01 2.45
N LEU A 40 2.66 14.17 3.43
CA LEU A 40 1.69 13.27 4.04
C LEU A 40 0.56 14.02 4.75
N LEU A 41 0.91 15.01 5.58
CA LEU A 41 -0.06 15.78 6.38
C LEU A 41 -1.03 16.64 5.55
N GLU A 42 -0.54 17.24 4.46
CA GLU A 42 -1.31 18.20 3.64
C GLU A 42 -2.14 17.51 2.54
N THR A 43 -1.89 16.23 2.28
CA THR A 43 -2.62 15.42 1.28
C THR A 43 -3.51 14.36 1.92
N HIS A 44 -3.74 14.48 3.23
CA HIS A 44 -4.66 13.64 3.97
C HIS A 44 -6.10 13.82 3.50
N ASP A 45 -6.74 12.72 3.12
CA ASP A 45 -8.18 12.69 2.86
C ASP A 45 -8.93 12.24 4.12
N PRO A 46 -9.74 13.10 4.75
CA PRO A 46 -10.50 12.75 5.96
C PRO A 46 -11.82 12.01 5.65
N TYR A 47 -11.91 11.27 4.54
CA TYR A 47 -13.09 10.46 4.22
C TYR A 47 -13.48 9.52 5.37
N LYS A 48 -14.79 9.32 5.53
CA LYS A 48 -15.36 8.59 6.67
C LYS A 48 -15.88 7.23 6.22
N PRO A 49 -15.30 6.11 6.70
CA PRO A 49 -15.75 4.77 6.32
C PRO A 49 -17.24 4.51 6.62
N ALA A 50 -17.79 5.18 7.64
CA ALA A 50 -19.17 5.00 8.07
C ALA A 50 -20.22 5.57 7.10
N VAL A 51 -19.84 6.44 6.16
CA VAL A 51 -20.76 7.07 5.19
C VAL A 51 -20.56 6.58 3.76
N ILE A 52 -19.72 5.57 3.56
CA ILE A 52 -19.54 4.92 2.26
C ILE A 52 -20.87 4.27 1.86
N ASP A 53 -21.38 4.66 0.69
CA ASP A 53 -22.56 4.03 0.09
C ASP A 53 -22.12 2.76 -0.65
N TRP A 54 -22.37 1.60 -0.04
CA TRP A 54 -21.99 0.31 -0.61
C TRP A 54 -22.95 -0.06 -1.75
N PRO A 55 -22.49 -0.13 -3.01
CA PRO A 55 -23.38 -0.38 -4.13
C PRO A 55 -24.01 -1.77 -4.05
N ALA A 56 -25.26 -1.90 -4.47
CA ALA A 56 -25.89 -3.20 -4.66
C ALA A 56 -25.14 -3.98 -5.76
N LEU A 57 -24.75 -5.22 -5.45
CA LEU A 57 -24.03 -6.09 -6.38
C LEU A 57 -24.99 -7.08 -7.04
N SER A 58 -24.75 -7.41 -8.31
CA SER A 58 -25.42 -8.55 -8.93
C SER A 58 -25.02 -9.85 -8.22
N PRO A 59 -25.84 -10.91 -8.25
CA PRO A 59 -25.53 -12.18 -7.59
C PRO A 59 -24.14 -12.71 -7.94
N ASP A 60 -23.78 -12.71 -9.23
CA ASP A 60 -22.47 -13.18 -9.69
C ASP A 60 -21.32 -12.30 -9.16
N ALA A 61 -21.50 -10.97 -9.06
CA ALA A 61 -20.47 -10.07 -8.56
C ALA A 61 -20.29 -10.21 -7.04
N LEU A 62 -21.40 -10.40 -6.32
CA LEU A 62 -21.39 -10.68 -4.89
C LEU A 62 -20.70 -12.02 -4.60
N GLU A 63 -21.01 -13.08 -5.35
CA GLU A 63 -20.36 -14.38 -5.22
C GLU A 63 -18.85 -14.27 -5.44
N ARG A 64 -18.42 -13.59 -6.52
CA ARG A 64 -16.99 -13.31 -6.75
C ARG A 64 -16.35 -12.61 -5.57
N LEU A 65 -16.98 -11.56 -5.05
CA LEU A 65 -16.45 -10.78 -3.92
C LEU A 65 -16.29 -11.64 -2.67
N CYS A 66 -17.35 -12.36 -2.27
CA CYS A 66 -17.36 -13.20 -1.07
C CYS A 66 -16.39 -14.38 -1.17
N SER A 67 -16.12 -14.87 -2.38
CA SER A 67 -15.20 -16.00 -2.62
C SER A 67 -13.72 -15.64 -2.57
N LEU A 68 -13.35 -14.34 -2.50
CA LEU A 68 -11.95 -13.95 -2.46
C LEU A 68 -11.30 -14.39 -1.13
N PRO A 69 -10.23 -15.21 -1.16
CA PRO A 69 -9.59 -15.75 0.04
C PRO A 69 -8.62 -14.74 0.67
N ILE A 70 -9.05 -13.47 0.77
CA ILE A 70 -8.18 -12.35 1.18
C ILE A 70 -8.68 -11.60 2.38
N TRP A 71 -9.97 -11.68 2.71
CA TRP A 71 -10.60 -10.71 3.60
C TRP A 71 -10.04 -10.78 5.02
N ASP A 72 -9.83 -12.00 5.53
CA ASP A 72 -9.14 -12.24 6.81
C ASP A 72 -7.75 -11.60 6.82
N ILE A 73 -6.99 -11.87 5.77
CA ILE A 73 -5.60 -11.42 5.61
C ILE A 73 -5.57 -9.90 5.55
N ALA A 74 -6.42 -9.29 4.73
CA ALA A 74 -6.46 -7.85 4.54
C ALA A 74 -6.77 -7.14 5.86
N VAL A 75 -7.86 -7.50 6.54
CA VAL A 75 -8.21 -6.91 7.86
C VAL A 75 -7.08 -7.09 8.87
N GLN A 76 -6.45 -8.27 8.88
CA GLN A 76 -5.37 -8.56 9.81
C GLN A 76 -4.08 -7.78 9.51
N THR A 77 -3.77 -7.58 8.23
CA THR A 77 -2.63 -6.79 7.79
C THR A 77 -2.82 -5.34 8.18
N GLU A 78 -3.97 -4.71 7.85
CA GLU A 78 -4.27 -3.32 8.24
C GLU A 78 -4.24 -3.14 9.77
N GLY A 79 -4.83 -4.09 10.51
CA GLY A 79 -4.85 -4.06 11.97
C GLY A 79 -3.45 -4.14 12.58
N ARG A 80 -2.58 -4.98 12.03
CA ARG A 80 -1.19 -5.09 12.48
C ARG A 80 -0.33 -3.90 12.06
N ALA A 81 -0.53 -3.40 10.85
CA ALA A 81 0.16 -2.23 10.32
C ALA A 81 -0.08 -1.03 11.24
N SER A 82 -1.35 -0.67 11.50
CA SER A 82 -1.71 0.43 12.40
C SER A 82 -1.01 0.35 13.76
N ILE A 83 -1.00 -0.83 14.41
CA ILE A 83 -0.30 -1.01 15.69
C ILE A 83 1.22 -0.84 15.55
N ASN A 84 1.85 -1.38 14.51
CA ASN A 84 3.27 -1.22 14.27
C ASN A 84 3.64 0.26 14.06
N VAL A 85 2.87 0.98 13.24
CA VAL A 85 3.10 2.39 12.92
C VAL A 85 2.94 3.26 14.16
N HIS A 86 1.83 3.13 14.90
CA HIS A 86 1.60 3.89 16.13
C HIS A 86 2.67 3.61 17.19
N THR A 87 3.03 2.34 17.40
CA THR A 87 4.06 1.97 18.39
C THR A 87 5.42 2.61 18.04
N TYR A 88 5.75 2.72 16.75
CA TYR A 88 6.96 3.43 16.33
C TYR A 88 6.84 4.94 16.54
N ALA A 89 5.68 5.53 16.20
CA ALA A 89 5.42 6.97 16.38
C ALA A 89 5.64 7.42 17.83
N GLU A 90 5.18 6.63 18.81
CA GLU A 90 5.31 6.92 20.24
C GLU A 90 6.78 7.05 20.71
N GLN A 91 7.72 6.43 20.01
CA GLN A 91 9.16 6.50 20.36
C GLN A 91 9.87 7.74 19.82
N LEU A 92 9.26 8.47 18.89
CA LEU A 92 9.90 9.58 18.21
C LEU A 92 9.88 10.83 19.07
N SER A 93 11.02 11.49 19.24
CA SER A 93 11.09 12.78 19.95
C SER A 93 10.79 13.99 19.07
N ASP A 94 10.97 13.86 17.76
CA ASP A 94 10.71 14.94 16.81
C ASP A 94 9.19 15.10 16.60
N PRO A 95 8.61 16.27 16.90
CA PRO A 95 7.16 16.42 16.92
C PRO A 95 6.54 16.30 15.53
N LEU A 96 7.21 16.80 14.47
CA LEU A 96 6.67 16.75 13.11
C LEU A 96 6.70 15.32 12.55
N LEU A 97 7.78 14.57 12.82
CA LEU A 97 7.84 13.16 12.45
C LEU A 97 6.83 12.33 13.21
N ARG A 98 6.67 12.59 14.51
CA ARG A 98 5.65 11.91 15.33
C ARG A 98 4.27 12.17 14.75
N GLU A 99 3.92 13.42 14.47
CA GLU A 99 2.62 13.79 13.89
C GLU A 99 2.36 13.09 12.55
N ALA A 100 3.32 13.12 11.63
CA ALA A 100 3.19 12.46 10.34
C ALA A 100 3.04 10.94 10.45
N ILE A 101 3.83 10.28 11.31
CA ILE A 101 3.75 8.81 11.48
C ILE A 101 2.50 8.42 12.27
N THR A 102 2.03 9.25 13.19
CA THR A 102 0.73 9.04 13.83
C THR A 102 -0.39 9.10 12.80
N MET A 103 -0.37 10.09 11.90
CA MET A 103 -1.35 10.16 10.81
C MET A 103 -1.31 8.90 9.96
N ASP A 104 -0.13 8.47 9.49
CA ASP A 104 0.06 7.24 8.72
C ASP A 104 -0.65 6.04 9.40
N GLY A 105 -0.39 5.82 10.70
CA GLY A 105 -1.05 4.76 11.47
C GLY A 105 -2.57 4.93 11.66
N ASP A 106 -3.07 6.17 11.67
CA ASP A 106 -4.51 6.46 11.69
C ASP A 106 -5.19 6.14 10.34
N GLU A 107 -4.46 6.28 9.22
CA GLU A 107 -4.92 5.89 7.89
C GLU A 107 -4.98 4.36 7.78
N GLU A 108 -3.96 3.63 8.23
CA GLU A 108 -3.97 2.16 8.35
C GLU A 108 -5.17 1.68 9.20
N ALA A 109 -5.41 2.33 10.35
CA ALA A 109 -6.57 2.03 11.18
C ALA A 109 -7.89 2.31 10.44
N ARG A 110 -7.92 3.31 9.56
CA ARG A 110 -9.08 3.64 8.73
C ARG A 110 -9.27 2.58 7.65
N HIS A 111 -8.23 2.09 6.99
CA HIS A 111 -8.31 1.03 5.98
C HIS A 111 -8.93 -0.23 6.55
N LYS A 112 -8.49 -0.65 7.74
CA LYS A 112 -9.13 -1.74 8.50
C LYS A 112 -10.62 -1.51 8.68
N ARG A 113 -11.04 -0.30 9.08
CA ARG A 113 -12.46 0.04 9.28
C ARG A 113 -13.24 0.00 7.97
N VAL A 114 -12.67 0.45 6.85
CA VAL A 114 -13.28 0.34 5.52
C VAL A 114 -13.53 -1.12 5.18
N LEU A 115 -12.52 -1.99 5.34
CA LEU A 115 -12.65 -3.42 5.07
C LEU A 115 -13.70 -4.09 5.98
N ALA A 116 -13.71 -3.78 7.28
CA ALA A 116 -14.71 -4.33 8.20
C ALA A 116 -16.16 -3.92 7.81
N LYS A 117 -16.32 -2.71 7.26
CA LYS A 117 -17.61 -2.23 6.74
C LYS A 117 -18.01 -2.94 5.44
N LEU A 118 -17.07 -3.16 4.52
CA LEU A 118 -17.29 -3.97 3.32
C LEU A 118 -17.80 -5.37 3.69
N ILE A 119 -17.08 -6.04 4.61
CA ILE A 119 -17.39 -7.39 5.08
C ILE A 119 -18.82 -7.44 5.64
N THR A 120 -19.17 -6.47 6.48
CA THR A 120 -20.52 -6.38 7.05
C THR A 120 -21.58 -6.10 5.98
N ALA A 121 -21.30 -5.20 5.04
CA ALA A 121 -22.25 -4.77 4.01
C ALA A 121 -22.61 -5.91 3.04
N TYR A 122 -21.65 -6.78 2.72
CA TYR A 122 -21.82 -7.86 1.76
C TYR A 122 -21.97 -9.25 2.40
N GLY A 123 -21.99 -9.34 3.73
CA GLY A 123 -22.15 -10.61 4.44
C GLY A 123 -20.99 -11.58 4.20
N ILE A 124 -19.77 -11.05 4.10
CA ILE A 124 -18.56 -11.85 3.91
C ILE A 124 -18.23 -12.54 5.24
N GLU A 125 -18.04 -13.85 5.21
CA GLU A 125 -17.62 -14.60 6.39
C GLU A 125 -16.10 -14.51 6.53
N ILE A 126 -15.64 -14.09 7.71
CA ILE A 126 -14.22 -13.97 8.05
C ILE A 126 -13.90 -14.70 9.34
N ALA A 127 -12.67 -15.18 9.46
CA ALA A 127 -12.15 -15.73 10.70
C ALA A 127 -12.14 -14.65 11.81
N PRO A 128 -12.31 -15.04 13.09
CA PRO A 128 -12.20 -14.10 14.19
C PRO A 128 -10.87 -13.35 14.19
N GLU A 129 -10.94 -12.06 14.44
CA GLU A 129 -9.76 -11.21 14.43
C GLU A 129 -8.79 -11.57 15.58
N PRO A 130 -7.49 -11.78 15.31
CA PRO A 130 -6.51 -12.00 16.35
C PRO A 130 -6.23 -10.71 17.14
N HIS A 131 -5.64 -10.86 18.33
CA HIS A 131 -5.11 -9.71 19.06
C HIS A 131 -3.81 -9.22 18.44
N TYR A 132 -3.65 -7.89 18.34
CA TYR A 132 -2.43 -7.23 17.82
C TYR A 132 -1.62 -6.59 18.97
N PRO A 133 -0.75 -7.35 19.66
CA PRO A 133 0.10 -6.76 20.68
C PRO A 133 1.14 -5.82 20.06
N PRO A 134 1.54 -4.74 20.76
CA PRO A 134 2.63 -3.88 20.32
C PRO A 134 3.92 -4.67 20.03
N PRO A 135 4.65 -4.36 18.95
CA PRO A 135 5.89 -5.05 18.61
C PRO A 135 6.97 -4.80 19.66
N ARG A 136 7.80 -5.82 19.92
CA ARG A 136 8.97 -5.71 20.81
C ARG A 136 10.04 -4.75 20.29
N ASP A 137 10.19 -4.68 18.97
CA ASP A 137 11.12 -3.79 18.27
C ASP A 137 10.33 -2.91 17.29
N PRO A 138 9.89 -1.71 17.73
CA PRO A 138 9.02 -0.87 16.91
C PRO A 138 9.67 -0.35 15.64
N GLU A 139 10.97 -0.03 15.67
CA GLU A 139 11.69 0.40 14.47
C GLU A 139 11.80 -0.73 13.43
N TRP A 140 12.05 -1.97 13.89
CA TRP A 140 12.03 -3.13 13.00
C TRP A 140 10.65 -3.36 12.39
N ALA A 141 9.60 -3.28 13.21
CA ALA A 141 8.23 -3.50 12.78
C ALA A 141 7.80 -2.43 11.75
N TRP A 142 8.06 -1.15 12.02
CA TRP A 142 7.84 -0.05 11.09
C TRP A 142 8.58 -0.24 9.76
N MET A 143 9.89 -0.55 9.81
CA MET A 143 10.64 -0.81 8.57
C MET A 143 10.08 -2.00 7.79
N ARG A 144 9.69 -3.07 8.49
CA ARG A 144 9.13 -4.25 7.84
C ARG A 144 7.79 -3.95 7.17
N THR A 145 6.90 -3.25 7.86
CA THR A 145 5.60 -2.78 7.35
C THR A 145 5.80 -1.95 6.09
N GLY A 146 6.55 -0.85 6.14
CA GLY A 146 6.74 0.03 4.98
C GLY A 146 7.50 -0.62 3.80
N TYR A 147 8.43 -1.55 4.05
CA TYR A 147 9.03 -2.34 2.96
C TYR A 147 8.07 -3.35 2.35
N SER A 148 7.14 -3.92 3.13
CA SER A 148 6.10 -4.80 2.59
C SER A 148 5.12 -4.01 1.74
N GLU A 149 4.62 -2.86 2.21
CA GLU A 149 3.75 -1.95 1.46
C GLU A 149 4.39 -1.55 0.13
N CYS A 150 5.69 -1.23 0.10
CA CYS A 150 6.39 -0.97 -1.16
C CYS A 150 6.25 -2.09 -2.21
N ILE A 151 6.09 -3.34 -1.78
CA ILE A 151 5.82 -4.49 -2.66
C ILE A 151 4.32 -4.62 -2.90
N ASP A 152 3.52 -4.57 -1.84
CA ASP A 152 2.09 -4.84 -1.86
C ASP A 152 1.34 -3.76 -2.64
N SER A 153 1.56 -2.48 -2.37
CA SER A 153 0.94 -1.37 -3.10
C SER A 153 1.34 -1.42 -4.59
N PHE A 154 2.60 -1.75 -4.95
CA PHE A 154 3.03 -1.86 -6.36
C PHE A 154 2.16 -2.83 -7.17
N PHE A 155 1.90 -4.02 -6.62
CA PHE A 155 1.08 -5.03 -7.31
C PHE A 155 -0.42 -4.75 -7.14
N ALA A 156 -0.85 -4.23 -5.99
CA ALA A 156 -2.24 -3.83 -5.75
C ALA A 156 -2.69 -2.78 -6.77
N PHE A 157 -1.85 -1.78 -7.09
CA PHE A 157 -2.16 -0.76 -8.08
C PHE A 157 -2.50 -1.34 -9.46
N GLY A 158 -1.73 -2.32 -9.93
CA GLY A 158 -1.99 -2.99 -11.20
C GLY A 158 -3.21 -3.91 -11.14
N LEU A 159 -3.36 -4.70 -10.06
CA LEU A 159 -4.51 -5.59 -9.88
C LEU A 159 -5.83 -4.82 -9.82
N PHE A 160 -5.84 -3.69 -9.11
CA PHE A 160 -7.02 -2.84 -8.99
C PHE A 160 -7.41 -2.25 -10.35
N ARG A 161 -6.43 -1.77 -11.12
CA ARG A 161 -6.68 -1.27 -12.47
C ARG A 161 -7.15 -2.39 -13.42
N ALA A 162 -6.62 -3.60 -13.29
CA ALA A 162 -7.07 -4.76 -14.05
C ALA A 162 -8.53 -5.12 -13.72
N ALA A 163 -8.90 -5.10 -12.43
CA ALA A 163 -10.27 -5.32 -11.99
C ALA A 163 -11.25 -4.29 -12.59
N GLN A 164 -10.86 -3.01 -12.61
CA GLN A 164 -11.64 -1.93 -13.21
C GLN A 164 -11.82 -2.12 -14.73
N GLN A 165 -10.73 -2.43 -15.45
CA GLN A 165 -10.77 -2.57 -16.91
C GLN A 165 -11.53 -3.82 -17.39
N SER A 166 -11.49 -4.90 -16.62
CA SER A 166 -12.17 -6.14 -16.96
C SER A 166 -13.65 -6.15 -16.58
N GLY A 167 -14.11 -5.18 -15.78
CA GLY A 167 -15.46 -5.21 -15.19
C GLY A 167 -15.64 -6.37 -14.20
N TYR A 168 -14.54 -6.92 -13.67
CA TYR A 168 -14.58 -8.04 -12.72
C TYR A 168 -15.43 -7.70 -11.50
N PHE A 169 -15.33 -6.45 -11.03
CA PHE A 169 -16.24 -5.82 -10.09
C PHE A 169 -16.91 -4.58 -10.70
N PRO A 170 -18.11 -4.20 -10.24
CA PRO A 170 -18.75 -2.96 -10.67
C PRO A 170 -17.87 -1.75 -10.37
N GLU A 171 -17.84 -0.77 -11.28
CA GLU A 171 -17.02 0.43 -11.15
C GLU A 171 -17.27 1.17 -9.82
N ALA A 172 -18.54 1.33 -9.42
CA ALA A 172 -18.92 1.95 -8.16
C ALA A 172 -18.30 1.26 -6.92
N LEU A 173 -18.11 -0.07 -6.96
CA LEU A 173 -17.46 -0.80 -5.87
C LEU A 173 -15.95 -0.52 -5.87
N VAL A 174 -15.34 -0.50 -7.06
CA VAL A 174 -13.92 -0.20 -7.21
C VAL A 174 -13.63 1.23 -6.77
N GLU A 175 -14.39 2.22 -7.23
CA GLU A 175 -14.19 3.64 -6.89
C GLU A 175 -14.23 3.92 -5.38
N THR A 176 -15.02 3.16 -4.63
CA THR A 176 -15.06 3.23 -3.16
C THR A 176 -13.68 3.02 -2.51
N PHE A 177 -12.79 2.25 -3.14
CA PHE A 177 -11.44 1.98 -2.64
C PHE A 177 -10.38 2.91 -3.20
N GLU A 178 -10.67 3.75 -4.21
CA GLU A 178 -9.64 4.63 -4.78
C GLU A 178 -8.98 5.56 -3.76
N PRO A 179 -9.69 6.12 -2.75
CA PRO A 179 -9.05 6.83 -1.65
C PRO A 179 -8.01 5.98 -0.93
N VAL A 180 -8.38 4.75 -0.50
CA VAL A 180 -7.48 3.78 0.18
C VAL A 180 -6.21 3.55 -0.66
N ILE A 181 -6.38 3.23 -1.95
CA ILE A 181 -5.25 2.96 -2.86
C ILE A 181 -4.38 4.20 -3.07
N GLN A 182 -4.95 5.41 -2.97
CA GLN A 182 -4.17 6.64 -3.05
C GLN A 182 -3.41 6.93 -1.75
N GLU A 183 -3.92 6.55 -0.58
CA GLU A 183 -3.21 6.66 0.72
C GLU A 183 -1.99 5.76 0.73
N GLU A 184 -2.13 4.53 0.27
CA GLU A 184 -1.04 3.56 0.07
C GLU A 184 0.13 4.14 -0.74
N ALA A 185 -0.18 4.90 -1.80
CA ALA A 185 0.83 5.58 -2.59
C ALA A 185 1.56 6.68 -1.80
N ARG A 186 0.87 7.35 -0.88
CA ARG A 186 1.46 8.35 0.03
C ARG A 186 2.31 7.70 1.11
N HIS A 187 1.86 6.59 1.70
CA HIS A 187 2.61 5.82 2.70
C HIS A 187 3.96 5.36 2.17
N ILE A 188 3.98 4.69 1.00
CA ILE A 188 5.25 4.23 0.42
C ILE A 188 6.15 5.40 0.02
N LEU A 189 5.58 6.54 -0.40
CA LEU A 189 6.34 7.75 -0.73
C LEU A 189 6.93 8.38 0.53
N PHE A 190 6.15 8.50 1.60
CA PHE A 190 6.60 8.96 2.91
C PHE A 190 7.72 8.04 3.43
N PHE A 191 7.48 6.73 3.45
CA PHE A 191 8.40 5.72 3.98
C PHE A 191 9.78 5.75 3.31
N VAL A 192 9.87 5.77 1.98
CA VAL A 192 11.18 5.78 1.31
C VAL A 192 11.97 7.06 1.55
N ASN A 193 11.29 8.20 1.73
CA ASN A 193 11.93 9.46 2.11
C ASN A 193 12.35 9.44 3.58
N TRP A 194 11.52 8.87 4.47
CA TRP A 194 11.87 8.60 5.86
C TRP A 194 13.11 7.72 5.96
N VAL A 195 13.19 6.58 5.26
CA VAL A 195 14.37 5.69 5.25
C VAL A 195 15.64 6.44 4.86
N ALA A 196 15.56 7.27 3.81
CA ALA A 196 16.70 8.05 3.34
C ALA A 196 17.13 9.11 4.36
N TRP A 197 16.17 9.79 5.00
CA TRP A 197 16.44 10.76 6.05
C TRP A 197 17.00 10.11 7.32
N HIS A 198 16.41 9.00 7.76
CA HIS A 198 16.80 8.25 8.95
C HIS A 198 18.23 7.73 8.83
N ARG A 199 18.56 7.07 7.71
CA ARG A 199 19.93 6.61 7.44
C ARG A 199 20.94 7.77 7.39
N HIS A 200 20.53 8.93 6.89
CA HIS A 200 21.41 10.10 6.82
C HIS A 200 21.70 10.68 8.21
N ASN A 201 20.68 10.80 9.05
CA ASN A 201 20.79 11.40 10.39
C ASN A 201 21.29 10.42 11.46
N MET A 202 21.38 9.14 11.13
CA MET A 202 21.97 8.12 11.98
C MET A 202 23.52 8.23 12.05
N PRO A 203 24.13 8.05 13.24
CA PRO A 203 25.58 7.99 13.41
C PRO A 203 26.25 6.99 12.46
N LEU A 204 27.41 7.35 11.92
CA LEU A 204 28.10 6.56 10.89
C LEU A 204 28.34 5.10 11.30
N TRP A 205 28.64 4.85 12.58
CA TRP A 205 28.90 3.51 13.12
C TRP A 205 27.65 2.63 13.21
N ARG A 206 26.44 3.21 13.29
CA ARG A 206 25.17 2.47 13.28
C ARG A 206 24.72 2.09 11.87
N ARG A 207 25.24 2.77 10.83
CA ARG A 207 24.81 2.55 9.44
C ARG A 207 25.05 1.12 8.93
N PRO A 208 26.18 0.45 9.22
CA PRO A 208 26.36 -0.96 8.86
C PRO A 208 25.32 -1.87 9.51
N TRP A 209 25.03 -1.64 10.80
CA TRP A 209 24.01 -2.41 11.52
C TRP A 209 22.61 -2.19 10.95
N HIS A 210 22.23 -0.94 10.66
CA HIS A 210 20.98 -0.63 9.98
C HIS A 210 20.89 -1.31 8.62
N ALA A 211 21.98 -1.32 7.84
CA ALA A 211 22.02 -2.02 6.54
C ALA A 211 21.79 -3.54 6.69
N LEU A 212 22.35 -4.15 7.74
CA LEU A 212 22.09 -5.57 8.06
C LEU A 212 20.63 -5.80 8.46
N ARG A 213 20.02 -4.91 9.25
CA ARG A 213 18.58 -4.99 9.59
C ARG A 213 17.71 -4.93 8.34
N VAL A 214 17.97 -3.97 7.44
CA VAL A 214 17.27 -3.87 6.15
C VAL A 214 17.45 -5.16 5.34
N ALA A 215 18.66 -5.70 5.24
CA ALA A 215 18.91 -6.95 4.52
C ALA A 215 18.15 -8.14 5.13
N ALA A 216 18.09 -8.22 6.46
CA ALA A 216 17.35 -9.25 7.17
C ALA A 216 15.83 -9.11 6.96
N ILE A 217 15.30 -7.89 6.94
CA ILE A 217 13.89 -7.62 6.57
C ILE A 217 13.61 -8.13 5.15
N TRP A 218 14.46 -7.78 4.17
CA TRP A 218 14.30 -8.27 2.80
C TRP A 218 14.36 -9.80 2.70
N ALA A 219 15.26 -10.44 3.45
CA ALA A 219 15.33 -11.90 3.50
C ALA A 219 14.02 -12.51 4.03
N VAL A 220 13.44 -11.94 5.09
CA VAL A 220 12.15 -12.36 5.64
C VAL A 220 11.03 -12.15 4.61
N LEU A 221 10.91 -10.95 4.02
CA LEU A 221 9.86 -10.64 3.06
C LEU A 221 9.90 -11.52 1.80
N ILE A 222 11.10 -11.86 1.32
CA ILE A 222 11.30 -12.79 0.19
C ILE A 222 10.94 -14.21 0.62
N TRP A 223 11.39 -14.65 1.79
CA TRP A 223 11.09 -15.98 2.30
C TRP A 223 9.59 -16.22 2.44
N GLU A 224 8.86 -15.27 3.04
CA GLU A 224 7.41 -15.37 3.21
C GLU A 224 6.70 -15.49 1.86
N ARG A 225 7.04 -14.63 0.89
CA ARG A 225 6.48 -14.69 -0.47
C ARG A 225 6.78 -16.01 -1.18
N VAL A 226 7.98 -16.56 -1.02
CA VAL A 226 8.36 -17.88 -1.58
C VAL A 226 7.61 -19.01 -0.88
N ALA A 227 7.43 -18.94 0.45
CA ALA A 227 6.71 -19.96 1.21
C ALA A 227 5.24 -20.04 0.79
N ILE A 228 4.58 -18.88 0.59
CA ILE A 228 3.20 -18.79 0.09
C ILE A 228 3.10 -19.36 -1.32
N ALA A 229 3.99 -18.95 -2.23
CA ALA A 229 4.00 -19.45 -3.61
C ALA A 229 4.23 -20.97 -3.69
N ARG A 230 4.86 -21.57 -2.68
CA ARG A 230 5.08 -23.03 -2.58
C ARG A 230 3.98 -23.76 -1.78
N GLY A 231 2.97 -23.05 -1.28
CA GLY A 231 1.90 -23.63 -0.46
C GLY A 231 2.39 -24.19 0.89
N ILE A 232 3.54 -23.72 1.38
CA ILE A 232 4.16 -24.20 2.63
C ILE A 232 3.50 -23.56 3.85
N ASP A 233 2.77 -22.45 3.66
CA ASP A 233 2.03 -21.79 4.73
C ASP A 233 0.63 -22.43 4.91
N ALA A 234 0.61 -23.60 5.54
CA ALA A 234 -0.60 -24.38 5.82
C ALA A 234 -1.25 -24.04 7.18
N ASN A 235 -0.74 -23.05 7.92
CA ASN A 235 -1.14 -22.80 9.31
C ASN A 235 -2.12 -21.64 9.49
N GLY A 236 -2.61 -21.02 8.42
CA GLY A 236 -3.66 -19.99 8.50
C GLY A 236 -3.24 -18.71 9.27
N VAL A 237 -1.94 -18.47 9.43
CA VAL A 237 -1.43 -17.24 10.05
C VAL A 237 -1.35 -16.18 8.96
N ALA A 238 -2.08 -15.07 9.09
CA ALA A 238 -1.96 -13.97 8.14
C ALA A 238 -0.57 -13.33 8.21
N HIS A 239 0.19 -13.44 7.13
CA HIS A 239 1.41 -12.69 6.89
C HIS A 239 1.10 -11.52 5.94
N ASP A 240 1.74 -10.36 6.13
CA ASP A 240 1.49 -9.16 5.30
C ASP A 240 1.68 -9.45 3.80
N SER A 241 2.56 -10.39 3.46
CA SER A 241 2.82 -10.88 2.11
C SER A 241 1.71 -11.71 1.45
N ASN A 242 0.65 -12.09 2.17
CA ASN A 242 -0.40 -13.00 1.66
C ASN A 242 -1.40 -12.29 0.71
N PHE A 243 -1.44 -10.95 0.72
CA PHE A 243 -2.41 -10.17 -0.05
C PHE A 243 -2.25 -10.35 -1.57
N LEU A 244 -1.02 -10.38 -2.07
CA LEU A 244 -0.76 -10.44 -3.53
C LEU A 244 -0.99 -11.81 -4.17
N PRO A 245 -0.50 -12.93 -3.61
CA PRO A 245 -0.69 -14.24 -4.23
C PRO A 245 -2.17 -14.65 -4.28
N ALA A 246 -2.94 -14.29 -3.24
CA ALA A 246 -4.36 -14.60 -3.17
C ALA A 246 -5.19 -13.82 -4.21
N ASN A 247 -4.87 -12.55 -4.45
CA ASN A 247 -5.58 -11.71 -5.43
C ASN A 247 -5.17 -11.94 -6.88
N SER A 248 -3.88 -12.16 -7.14
CA SER A 248 -3.35 -12.26 -8.50
C SER A 248 -3.89 -13.45 -9.29
N SER A 249 -4.13 -14.58 -8.62
CA SER A 249 -4.67 -15.79 -9.25
C SER A 249 -6.15 -15.69 -9.65
N VAL A 250 -6.90 -14.75 -9.07
CA VAL A 250 -8.35 -14.61 -9.26
C VAL A 250 -8.70 -13.38 -10.11
N ILE A 251 -8.14 -12.22 -9.78
CA ILE A 251 -8.40 -10.92 -10.43
C ILE A 251 -7.58 -10.79 -11.73
N GLY A 252 -6.40 -11.41 -11.78
CA GLY A 252 -5.54 -11.41 -12.98
C GLY A 252 -6.01 -12.35 -14.09
N LYS A 253 -7.13 -13.09 -13.92
CA LYS A 253 -7.65 -14.04 -14.90
C LYS A 253 -8.05 -13.32 -16.19
N GLY A 254 -7.18 -13.33 -17.18
CA GLY A 254 -7.41 -12.73 -18.51
C GLY A 254 -6.29 -11.81 -18.99
N LEU A 255 -5.36 -11.45 -18.10
CA LEU A 255 -4.10 -10.79 -18.46
C LEU A 255 -2.97 -11.79 -18.51
N GLU A 256 -2.13 -11.70 -19.53
CA GLU A 256 -0.85 -12.38 -19.53
C GLU A 256 0.05 -11.78 -18.45
N THR A 257 0.88 -12.57 -17.77
CA THR A 257 1.82 -12.10 -16.73
C THR A 257 2.60 -10.82 -17.12
N PRO A 258 3.17 -10.68 -18.34
CA PRO A 258 3.83 -9.42 -18.71
C PRO A 258 2.88 -8.23 -18.84
N GLU A 259 1.62 -8.42 -19.25
CA GLU A 259 0.62 -7.34 -19.31
C GLU A 259 0.28 -6.82 -17.89
N LEU A 260 0.14 -7.71 -16.92
CA LEU A 260 -0.09 -7.32 -15.52
C LEU A 260 1.10 -6.53 -14.96
N ILE A 261 2.34 -6.97 -15.21
CA ILE A 261 3.54 -6.27 -14.73
C ILE A 261 3.65 -4.87 -15.36
N GLU A 262 3.34 -4.74 -16.66
CA GLU A 262 3.28 -3.44 -17.34
C GLU A 262 2.23 -2.51 -16.72
N LEU A 263 1.06 -3.06 -16.36
CA LEU A 263 0.00 -2.32 -15.70
C LEU A 263 0.44 -1.84 -14.30
N CYS A 264 1.07 -2.71 -13.50
CA CYS A 264 1.64 -2.30 -12.20
C CYS A 264 2.66 -1.15 -12.36
N LEU A 265 3.54 -1.21 -13.36
CA LEU A 265 4.51 -0.15 -13.63
C LEU A 265 3.84 1.18 -13.99
N ALA A 266 2.84 1.14 -14.87
CA ALA A 266 2.13 2.34 -15.31
C ALA A 266 1.35 2.98 -14.16
N GLU A 267 0.64 2.16 -13.37
CA GLU A 267 -0.18 2.64 -12.26
C GLU A 267 0.66 3.14 -11.08
N ASN A 268 1.80 2.49 -10.80
CA ASN A 268 2.77 2.98 -9.82
C ASN A 268 3.33 4.36 -10.19
N GLU A 269 3.66 4.58 -11.48
CA GLU A 269 4.10 5.90 -11.94
C GLU A 269 2.95 6.92 -11.86
N ARG A 270 1.76 6.57 -12.37
CA ARG A 270 0.58 7.45 -12.37
C ARG A 270 0.28 7.98 -10.98
N ARG A 271 0.18 7.08 -9.98
CA ARG A 271 -0.19 7.44 -8.60
C ARG A 271 0.84 8.30 -7.89
N MET A 272 2.11 8.22 -8.26
CA MET A 272 3.18 9.01 -7.64
C MET A 272 3.61 10.24 -8.45
N SER A 273 3.11 10.39 -9.68
CA SER A 273 3.52 11.46 -10.60
C SER A 273 3.06 12.85 -10.19
N GLY A 274 1.94 12.96 -9.46
CA GLY A 274 1.39 14.23 -8.99
C GLY A 274 2.14 14.84 -7.81
N TYR A 275 2.97 14.06 -7.10
CA TYR A 275 3.77 14.55 -5.97
C TYR A 275 5.11 15.13 -6.42
N ASP A 276 5.62 16.07 -5.63
CA ASP A 276 6.86 16.79 -5.88
C ASP A 276 8.01 15.90 -6.40
N VAL A 277 8.59 16.30 -7.53
CA VAL A 277 9.68 15.56 -8.19
C VAL A 277 10.95 15.43 -7.34
N ARG A 278 11.10 16.27 -6.30
CA ARG A 278 12.22 16.22 -5.36
C ARG A 278 12.10 15.08 -4.34
N LEU A 279 10.89 14.55 -4.11
CA LEU A 279 10.69 13.38 -3.25
C LEU A 279 11.28 12.13 -3.90
N LEU A 280 11.91 11.28 -3.09
CA LEU A 280 12.34 9.96 -3.52
C LEU A 280 11.11 9.09 -3.78
N ARG A 281 11.21 8.20 -4.78
CA ARG A 281 10.18 7.22 -5.12
C ARG A 281 10.73 5.80 -4.89
N PRO A 282 9.90 4.80 -4.53
CA PRO A 282 10.32 3.41 -4.46
C PRO A 282 10.88 2.94 -5.81
N ARG A 283 12.10 2.38 -5.81
CA ARG A 283 12.79 1.97 -7.05
C ARG A 283 13.02 0.48 -7.17
N LEU A 284 13.11 -0.26 -6.07
CA LEU A 284 13.55 -1.66 -6.11
C LEU A 284 12.55 -2.53 -6.89
N VAL A 285 11.28 -2.57 -6.46
CA VAL A 285 10.26 -3.40 -7.09
C VAL A 285 10.01 -2.99 -8.56
N PRO A 286 9.84 -1.69 -8.91
CA PRO A 286 9.74 -1.29 -10.32
C PRO A 286 10.97 -1.65 -11.16
N THR A 287 12.18 -1.63 -10.60
CA THR A 287 13.40 -2.00 -11.33
C THR A 287 13.45 -3.51 -11.59
N LEU A 288 13.10 -4.32 -10.58
CA LEU A 288 13.02 -5.77 -10.73
C LEU A 288 11.93 -6.18 -11.73
N ALA A 289 10.77 -5.52 -11.69
CA ALA A 289 9.68 -5.72 -12.65
C ALA A 289 10.13 -5.42 -14.10
N ARG A 290 10.77 -4.27 -14.33
CA ARG A 290 11.33 -3.92 -15.65
C ARG A 290 12.42 -4.90 -16.10
N PHE A 291 13.21 -5.42 -15.17
CA PHE A 291 14.21 -6.43 -15.48
C PHE A 291 13.56 -7.76 -15.87
N ALA A 292 12.56 -8.23 -15.11
CA ALA A 292 11.82 -9.46 -15.40
C ALA A 292 11.14 -9.41 -16.78
N LEU A 293 10.55 -8.27 -17.16
CA LEU A 293 9.94 -8.06 -18.48
C LEU A 293 10.90 -8.27 -19.66
N ARG A 294 12.22 -8.16 -19.46
CA ARG A 294 13.22 -8.43 -20.51
C ARG A 294 13.35 -9.91 -20.84
N PHE A 295 12.92 -10.80 -19.95
CA PHE A 295 13.08 -12.25 -20.08
C PHE A 295 11.76 -12.99 -20.27
N ILE A 296 10.62 -12.32 -20.03
CA ILE A 296 9.29 -12.93 -20.21
C ILE A 296 8.88 -12.78 -21.68
N THR A 297 8.68 -13.92 -22.36
CA THR A 297 8.18 -13.95 -23.74
C THR A 297 6.69 -13.66 -23.74
N ARG A 298 6.22 -12.70 -24.56
CA ARG A 298 4.79 -12.50 -24.79
C ARG A 298 4.25 -13.69 -25.58
N SER A 299 3.25 -14.39 -25.05
CA SER A 299 2.48 -15.35 -25.84
C SER A 299 1.73 -14.58 -26.93
N ARG A 300 1.83 -15.01 -28.19
CA ARG A 300 1.02 -14.42 -29.26
C ARG A 300 -0.44 -14.82 -28.99
N ARG A 301 -1.28 -13.86 -28.59
CA ARG A 301 -2.74 -14.01 -28.65
C ARG A 301 -3.10 -14.35 -30.10
N THR A 302 -3.47 -15.60 -30.36
CA THR A 302 -4.15 -15.98 -31.59
C THR A 302 -5.54 -15.39 -31.51
N ASN A 303 -5.77 -14.26 -32.19
CA ASN A 303 -7.11 -13.77 -32.47
C ASN A 303 -7.82 -14.84 -33.32
N THR A 304 -8.60 -15.70 -32.69
CA THR A 304 -9.67 -16.41 -33.40
C THR A 304 -10.80 -15.40 -33.60
N ALA A 305 -10.99 -15.04 -34.87
CA ALA A 305 -12.09 -14.25 -35.38
C ALA A 305 -13.46 -14.89 -35.09
#